data_AF-A0A2D8AK89-F1
#
_entry.id   AF-A0A2D8AK89-F1
#
_cell.length_a   1.000
_cell.length_b   1.000
_cell.length_c   1.000
_cell.angle_alpha   90.00
_cell.angle_beta   90.00
_cell.angle_gamma   90.00
#
_symmetry.space_group_name_H-M   'P 1'
#
loop_
_entity.id
_entity.type
_entity.pdbx_description
1 polymer ?
#
loop_
_entity_poly.entity_id
_entity_poly.type
_entity_poly.pdbx_seq_one_letter_code
_entity_poly.pdbx_strand_id
1 'polypeptide(L)'
;PIIDEILIKLRDFLIQRDLSTSHLLLSMVHEKRSRTKIDIGLRRATRHRDHLLLLIETHIAQLTVPAPVVGLKLEVKQFDAFLSDSEALLTEEQIEHRSKINSKNLDQFMEQLHARLGDDALKSINTVAEHCPEYATQQLNYKDKKAEISTAGVANNPRPFWLLDAPIQLTLRGSKLYHREAITLISGPERIETYWWSGQDILRDYYIARDRNGSRLWVFRERRGKRNWFLHGYFS
;
A
#
# COMPACT_ATOMS: atom_id res chain seq x y z
N PRO A 1 -25.46 14.41 -18.61
CA PRO A 1 -25.86 15.82 -18.84
C PRO A 1 -25.92 16.67 -17.56
N ILE A 2 -26.81 16.37 -16.60
CA ILE A 2 -27.01 17.23 -15.41
C ILE A 2 -25.75 17.30 -14.51
N ILE A 3 -25.05 16.18 -14.33
CA ILE A 3 -23.81 16.13 -13.53
C ILE A 3 -22.72 17.01 -14.15
N ASP A 4 -22.56 16.98 -15.47
CA ASP A 4 -21.56 17.78 -16.17
C ASP A 4 -21.81 19.29 -15.98
N GLU A 5 -23.07 19.75 -16.06
CA GLU A 5 -23.42 21.14 -15.80
C GLU A 5 -23.10 21.58 -14.36
N ILE A 6 -23.37 20.71 -13.38
CA ILE A 6 -23.04 20.98 -11.97
C ILE A 6 -21.52 21.07 -11.79
N LEU A 7 -20.76 20.19 -12.44
CA LEU A 7 -19.30 20.19 -12.39
C LEU A 7 -18.69 21.42 -13.09
N ILE A 8 -19.28 21.89 -14.19
CA ILE A 8 -18.86 23.14 -14.84
C ILE A 8 -19.04 24.31 -13.87
N LYS A 9 -20.22 24.44 -13.24
CA LYS A 9 -20.48 25.49 -12.24
C LYS A 9 -19.52 25.40 -11.04
N LEU A 10 -19.25 24.19 -10.56
CA LEU A 10 -18.30 23.97 -9.47
C LEU A 10 -16.89 24.38 -9.87
N ARG A 11 -16.43 23.95 -11.06
CA ARG A 11 -15.10 24.31 -11.59
C ARG A 11 -14.96 25.83 -11.66
N ASP A 12 -15.95 26.52 -12.22
CA ASP A 12 -15.89 27.97 -12.39
C ASP A 12 -15.87 28.68 -11.02
N PHE A 13 -16.64 28.18 -10.04
CA PHE A 13 -16.59 28.65 -8.65
C PHE A 13 -15.21 28.47 -8.00
N LEU A 14 -14.57 27.31 -8.21
CA LEU A 14 -13.25 26.98 -7.67
C LEU A 14 -12.15 27.81 -8.34
N ILE A 15 -12.22 28.01 -9.66
CA ILE A 15 -11.25 28.84 -10.42
C ILE A 15 -11.31 30.29 -9.94
N GLN A 16 -12.50 30.85 -9.75
CA GLN A 16 -12.66 32.25 -9.29
C GLN A 16 -12.07 32.52 -7.90
N ARG A 17 -11.79 31.47 -7.11
CA ARG A 17 -11.30 31.58 -5.73
C ARG A 17 -9.91 30.96 -5.55
N ASP A 18 -9.29 30.49 -6.62
CA ASP A 18 -8.05 29.70 -6.58
C ASP A 18 -8.10 28.56 -5.56
N LEU A 19 -9.22 27.84 -5.59
CA LEU A 19 -9.45 26.66 -4.76
C LEU A 19 -9.40 25.38 -5.60
N SER A 20 -9.15 24.28 -4.91
CA SER A 20 -9.33 22.91 -5.36
C SER A 20 -10.14 22.15 -4.31
N THR A 21 -10.52 20.91 -4.62
CA THR A 21 -11.22 20.05 -3.66
C THR A 21 -10.63 18.66 -3.64
N SER A 22 -10.38 18.17 -2.43
CA SER A 22 -10.03 16.78 -2.14
C SER A 22 -11.21 15.94 -1.68
N HIS A 23 -12.39 16.53 -1.42
CA HIS A 23 -13.53 15.78 -0.87
C HIS A 23 -14.88 16.35 -1.32
N LEU A 24 -15.66 15.49 -1.99
CA LEU A 24 -16.98 15.78 -2.53
C LEU A 24 -18.02 14.79 -2.00
N LEU A 25 -19.25 15.27 -1.81
CA LEU A 25 -20.41 14.47 -1.47
C LEU A 25 -21.49 14.65 -2.54
N LEU A 26 -21.77 13.60 -3.29
CA LEU A 26 -22.89 13.55 -4.23
C LEU A 26 -24.10 12.90 -3.56
N SER A 27 -25.21 13.62 -3.49
CA SER A 27 -26.48 13.12 -2.93
C SER A 27 -27.54 13.03 -4.02
N MET A 28 -28.06 11.82 -4.24
CA MET A 28 -29.21 11.53 -5.08
C MET A 28 -30.49 11.58 -4.25
N VAL A 29 -31.43 12.44 -4.66
CA VAL A 29 -32.74 12.59 -4.04
C VAL A 29 -33.71 11.63 -4.69
N HIS A 30 -34.42 10.86 -3.88
CA HIS A 30 -35.49 9.96 -4.33
C HIS A 30 -36.84 10.50 -3.89
N GLU A 31 -37.89 10.22 -4.66
CA GLU A 31 -39.23 10.75 -4.39
C GLU A 31 -39.82 10.26 -3.05
N LYS A 32 -39.62 8.98 -2.72
CA LYS A 32 -40.25 8.31 -1.57
C LYS A 32 -39.26 7.57 -0.65
N ARG A 33 -37.96 7.89 -0.75
CA ARG A 33 -36.91 7.21 0.03
C ARG A 33 -35.84 8.18 0.52
N SER A 34 -35.06 7.72 1.50
CA SER A 34 -33.85 8.40 1.96
C SER A 34 -32.88 8.63 0.80
N ARG A 35 -32.20 9.77 0.82
CA ARG A 35 -31.19 10.14 -0.19
C ARG A 35 -30.08 9.11 -0.25
N THR A 36 -29.67 8.70 -1.46
CA THR A 36 -28.46 7.90 -1.65
C THR A 36 -27.26 8.84 -1.71
N LYS A 37 -26.27 8.63 -0.84
CA LYS A 37 -25.08 9.47 -0.74
C LYS A 37 -23.87 8.71 -1.24
N ILE A 38 -23.08 9.36 -2.07
CA ILE A 38 -21.77 8.90 -2.54
C ILE A 38 -20.75 9.88 -2.01
N ASP A 39 -19.87 9.36 -1.15
CA ASP A 39 -18.73 10.08 -0.60
C ASP A 39 -17.52 9.85 -1.51
N ILE A 40 -16.91 10.92 -2.00
CA ILE A 40 -15.84 10.88 -3.01
C ILE A 40 -14.64 11.64 -2.46
N GLY A 41 -13.69 10.90 -1.89
CA GLY A 41 -12.40 11.42 -1.46
C GLY A 41 -11.35 11.27 -2.58
N LEU A 42 -10.57 12.32 -2.81
CA LEU A 42 -9.44 12.36 -3.72
C LEU A 42 -8.14 12.38 -2.92
N ARG A 43 -7.09 11.78 -3.47
CA ARG A 43 -5.74 11.78 -2.90
C ARG A 43 -5.07 13.13 -3.13
N ARG A 44 -5.32 13.74 -4.29
CA ARG A 44 -4.83 15.07 -4.63
C ARG A 44 -6.00 15.99 -4.91
N ALA A 45 -6.02 17.14 -4.22
CA ALA A 45 -7.03 18.15 -4.45
C ALA A 45 -7.01 18.60 -5.91
N THR A 46 -8.16 18.50 -6.59
CA THR A 46 -8.28 18.82 -8.01
C THR A 46 -9.41 19.81 -8.26
N ARG A 47 -9.31 20.50 -9.39
CA ARG A 47 -10.40 21.31 -9.97
C ARG A 47 -10.70 20.91 -11.41
N HIS A 48 -10.10 19.82 -11.89
CA HIS A 48 -10.29 19.33 -13.25
C HIS A 48 -11.61 18.60 -13.41
N ARG A 49 -12.51 19.19 -14.22
CA ARG A 49 -13.85 18.65 -14.49
C ARG A 49 -13.82 17.20 -14.96
N ASP A 50 -13.01 16.89 -15.96
CA ASP A 50 -13.02 15.57 -16.61
C ASP A 50 -12.62 14.46 -15.63
N HIS A 51 -11.71 14.77 -14.72
CA HIS A 51 -11.31 13.84 -13.66
C HIS A 51 -12.43 13.62 -12.63
N LEU A 52 -13.09 14.70 -12.18
CA LEU A 52 -14.23 14.61 -11.26
C LEU A 52 -15.40 13.83 -11.87
N LEU A 53 -15.68 14.07 -13.16
CA LEU A 53 -16.73 13.38 -13.89
C LEU A 53 -16.42 11.88 -13.96
N LEU A 54 -15.19 11.51 -14.30
CA LEU A 54 -14.76 10.12 -14.36
C LEU A 54 -14.91 9.39 -13.02
N LEU A 55 -14.55 10.03 -11.90
CA LEU A 55 -14.75 9.45 -10.57
C LEU A 55 -16.23 9.25 -10.25
N ILE A 56 -17.06 10.25 -10.53
CA ILE A 56 -18.51 10.17 -10.31
C ILE A 56 -19.15 9.06 -11.16
N GLU A 57 -18.79 8.97 -12.45
CA GLU A 57 -19.27 7.91 -13.34
C GLU A 57 -18.86 6.52 -12.83
N THR A 58 -17.61 6.39 -12.36
CA THR A 58 -17.11 5.14 -11.78
C THR A 58 -17.94 4.74 -10.56
N HIS A 59 -18.19 5.66 -9.62
CA HIS A 59 -19.02 5.37 -8.45
C HIS A 59 -20.47 5.04 -8.79
N ILE A 60 -21.08 5.75 -9.75
CA ILE A 60 -22.47 5.49 -10.17
C ILE A 60 -22.58 4.13 -10.86
N ALA A 61 -21.59 3.73 -11.66
CA ALA A 61 -21.60 2.44 -12.36
C ALA A 61 -21.63 1.23 -11.40
N GLN A 62 -21.17 1.42 -10.16
CA GLN A 62 -21.17 0.38 -9.12
C GLN A 62 -22.41 0.41 -8.23
N LEU A 63 -23.19 1.47 -8.32
CA LEU A 63 -24.31 1.69 -7.42
C LEU A 63 -25.60 1.10 -8.00
N THR A 64 -26.22 0.21 -7.25
CA THR A 64 -27.61 -0.18 -7.52
C THR A 64 -28.55 0.92 -6.99
N VAL A 65 -29.09 1.73 -7.90
CA VAL A 65 -29.99 2.82 -7.54
C VAL A 65 -31.34 2.23 -7.09
N PRO A 66 -31.76 2.43 -5.84
CA PRO A 66 -32.91 1.70 -5.28
C PRO A 66 -34.26 2.25 -5.74
N ALA A 67 -34.31 3.49 -6.24
CA ALA A 67 -35.53 4.17 -6.66
C ALA A 67 -35.20 5.28 -7.69
N PRO A 68 -36.18 5.77 -8.47
CA PRO A 68 -35.96 6.90 -9.38
C PRO A 68 -35.34 8.11 -8.69
N VAL A 69 -34.40 8.76 -9.37
CA VAL A 69 -33.70 9.96 -8.87
C VAL A 69 -34.44 11.18 -9.40
N VAL A 70 -34.95 12.02 -8.48
CA VAL A 70 -35.69 13.26 -8.79
C VAL A 70 -34.82 14.51 -8.68
N GLY A 71 -33.62 14.37 -8.12
CA GLY A 71 -32.70 15.50 -7.99
C GLY A 71 -31.30 15.05 -7.59
N LEU A 72 -30.32 15.91 -7.90
CA LEU A 72 -28.91 15.73 -7.55
C LEU A 72 -28.44 16.94 -6.75
N LYS A 73 -27.69 16.69 -5.68
CA LYS A 73 -26.99 17.72 -4.92
C LYS A 73 -25.52 17.33 -4.84
N LEU A 74 -24.64 18.24 -5.28
CA LEU A 74 -23.20 18.12 -5.08
C LEU A 74 -22.79 19.09 -3.97
N GLU A 75 -22.03 18.61 -3.00
CA GLU A 75 -21.53 19.39 -1.87
C GLU A 75 -20.02 19.18 -1.75
N VAL A 76 -19.27 20.27 -1.66
CA VAL A 76 -17.82 20.21 -1.37
C VAL A 76 -17.65 20.11 0.14
N LYS A 77 -17.02 19.03 0.61
CA LYS A 77 -16.73 18.82 2.03
C LYS A 77 -15.43 19.50 2.45
N GLN A 78 -14.46 19.55 1.56
CA GLN A 78 -13.16 20.16 1.80
C GLN A 78 -12.74 21.02 0.62
N PHE A 79 -12.39 22.27 0.93
CA PHE A 79 -11.72 23.18 0.02
C PHE A 79 -10.24 23.22 0.37
N ASP A 80 -9.41 23.10 -0.65
CA ASP A 80 -7.96 23.14 -0.53
C ASP A 80 -7.42 24.30 -1.36
N ALA A 81 -6.25 24.82 -0.99
CA ALA A 81 -5.59 25.84 -1.79
C ALA A 81 -5.15 25.24 -3.13
N PHE A 82 -5.43 25.93 -4.22
CA PHE A 82 -4.94 25.51 -5.52
C PHE A 82 -3.44 25.80 -5.64
N LEU A 83 -2.63 24.75 -5.76
CA LEU A 83 -1.22 24.86 -6.10
C LEU A 83 -1.04 24.51 -7.58
N SER A 84 -0.75 25.51 -8.40
CA SER A 84 -0.31 25.32 -9.78
C SER A 84 1.03 24.60 -9.78
N ASP A 85 1.10 23.42 -10.39
CA ASP A 85 2.39 22.92 -10.86
C ASP A 85 2.67 23.60 -12.21
N SER A 86 3.48 24.65 -12.22
CA SER A 86 4.01 25.21 -13.48
C SER A 86 4.92 24.19 -14.16
N GLU A 87 4.91 24.15 -15.49
CA GLU A 87 5.93 23.41 -16.23
C GLU A 87 7.30 24.01 -15.97
N ALA A 88 8.26 23.16 -15.63
CA ALA A 88 9.66 23.54 -15.54
C ALA A 88 10.16 24.07 -16.89
N LEU A 89 10.63 25.31 -16.88
CA LEU A 89 11.21 25.97 -18.05
C LEU A 89 12.66 25.51 -18.30
N LEU A 90 13.31 24.89 -17.31
CA LEU A 90 14.70 24.47 -17.36
C LEU A 90 14.84 22.96 -17.60
N THR A 91 15.83 22.58 -18.42
CA THR A 91 16.03 21.19 -18.89
C THR A 91 16.35 20.20 -17.75
N GLU A 92 17.11 20.60 -16.73
CA GLU A 92 17.34 19.77 -15.53
C GLU A 92 16.05 19.51 -14.74
N GLU A 93 15.18 20.52 -14.63
CA GLU A 93 13.88 20.39 -13.97
C GLU A 93 12.88 19.56 -14.79
N GLN A 94 13.09 19.37 -16.10
CA GLN A 94 12.22 18.52 -16.93
C GLN A 94 12.29 17.02 -16.55
N ILE A 95 13.44 16.54 -16.05
CA ILE A 95 13.57 15.15 -15.57
C ILE A 95 12.76 14.95 -14.29
N GLU A 96 12.83 15.91 -13.37
CA GLU A 96 12.00 15.94 -12.15
C GLU A 96 10.53 16.19 -12.47
N HIS A 97 10.21 16.95 -13.52
CA HIS A 97 8.83 17.14 -13.96
C HIS A 97 8.25 15.90 -14.62
N ARG A 98 9.02 15.12 -15.38
CA ARG A 98 8.55 13.82 -15.91
C ARG A 98 8.22 12.84 -14.78
N SER A 99 9.01 12.80 -13.71
CA SER A 99 8.69 11.97 -12.55
C SER A 99 7.44 12.49 -11.80
N LYS A 100 7.25 13.81 -11.70
CA LYS A 100 6.00 14.42 -11.18
C LYS A 100 4.78 14.12 -12.03
N ILE A 101 4.87 14.20 -13.37
CA ILE A 101 3.74 13.86 -14.28
C ILE A 101 3.37 12.38 -14.13
N ASN A 102 4.36 11.49 -14.07
CA ASN A 102 4.12 10.07 -13.81
C ASN A 102 3.46 9.84 -12.44
N SER A 103 3.85 10.60 -11.41
CA SER A 103 3.19 10.53 -10.11
C SER A 103 1.74 10.99 -10.13
N LYS A 104 1.40 12.05 -10.89
CA LYS A 104 0.01 12.50 -11.10
C LYS A 104 -0.85 11.43 -11.76
N ASN A 105 -0.32 10.79 -12.81
CA ASN A 105 -1.04 9.73 -13.52
C ASN A 105 -1.25 8.51 -12.62
N LEU A 106 -0.25 8.17 -11.81
CA LEU A 106 -0.35 7.09 -10.84
C LEU A 106 -1.39 7.42 -9.76
N ASP A 107 -1.41 8.65 -9.24
CA ASP A 107 -2.41 9.08 -8.26
C ASP A 107 -3.82 9.00 -8.84
N GLN A 108 -4.05 9.51 -10.05
CA GLN A 108 -5.33 9.41 -10.74
C GLN A 108 -5.76 7.95 -10.95
N PHE A 109 -4.83 7.09 -11.35
CA PHE A 109 -5.10 5.66 -11.52
C PHE A 109 -5.46 4.97 -10.19
N MET A 110 -4.73 5.30 -9.12
CA MET A 110 -5.02 4.78 -7.78
C MET A 110 -6.39 5.26 -7.28
N GLU A 111 -6.78 6.49 -7.56
CA GLU A 111 -8.12 7.01 -7.25
C GLU A 111 -9.22 6.26 -8.01
N GLN A 112 -9.01 5.93 -9.30
CA GLN A 112 -9.95 5.12 -10.07
C GLN A 112 -10.07 3.68 -9.53
N LEU A 113 -8.94 3.05 -9.20
CA LEU A 113 -8.92 1.73 -8.58
C LEU A 113 -9.65 1.75 -7.25
N HIS A 114 -9.43 2.79 -6.45
CA HIS A 114 -10.09 2.97 -5.18
C HIS A 114 -11.60 3.15 -5.35
N ALA A 115 -12.03 4.01 -6.27
CA ALA A 115 -13.44 4.22 -6.59
C ALA A 115 -14.14 2.94 -7.10
N ARG A 116 -13.39 2.03 -7.73
CA ARG A 116 -13.91 0.79 -8.32
C ARG A 116 -13.81 -0.44 -7.40
N LEU A 117 -12.82 -0.54 -6.54
CA LEU A 117 -12.61 -1.73 -5.71
C LEU A 117 -13.04 -1.51 -4.26
N GLY A 118 -13.30 -0.25 -3.88
CA GLY A 118 -13.64 0.14 -2.52
C GLY A 118 -12.42 0.21 -1.60
N ASP A 119 -12.70 0.59 -0.34
CA ASP A 119 -11.68 0.99 0.63
C ASP A 119 -10.77 -0.17 1.08
N ASP A 120 -11.28 -1.40 1.15
CA ASP A 120 -10.56 -2.55 1.72
C ASP A 120 -9.73 -3.34 0.70
N ALA A 121 -9.93 -3.10 -0.60
CA ALA A 121 -9.30 -3.87 -1.67
C ALA A 121 -7.88 -3.39 -1.98
N LEU A 122 -7.56 -2.13 -1.68
CA LEU A 122 -6.22 -1.58 -1.87
C LEU A 122 -5.44 -1.63 -0.57
N LYS A 123 -4.33 -2.38 -0.58
CA LYS A 123 -3.39 -2.47 0.53
C LYS A 123 -2.12 -1.69 0.22
N SER A 124 -1.46 -1.19 1.26
CA SER A 124 -0.13 -0.62 1.20
C SER A 124 0.82 -1.41 2.09
N ILE A 125 2.09 -1.48 1.68
CA ILE A 125 3.14 -2.13 2.46
C ILE A 125 3.88 -1.05 3.25
N ASN A 126 4.03 -1.28 4.55
CA ASN A 126 4.80 -0.45 5.45
C ASN A 126 5.92 -1.27 6.12
N THR A 127 7.07 -0.64 6.33
CA THR A 127 8.19 -1.25 7.03
C THR A 127 8.13 -0.85 8.50
N VAL A 128 8.20 -1.82 9.40
CA VAL A 128 8.23 -1.61 10.84
C VAL A 128 9.63 -1.91 11.35
N ALA A 129 10.12 -1.13 12.31
CA ALA A 129 11.43 -1.30 12.94
C ALA A 129 11.46 -2.51 13.90
N GLU A 130 11.02 -3.67 13.43
CA GLU A 130 11.06 -4.94 14.14
C GLU A 130 12.24 -5.77 13.66
N HIS A 131 12.96 -6.38 14.61
CA HIS A 131 14.08 -7.25 14.27
C HIS A 131 13.63 -8.57 13.64
N CYS A 132 12.45 -9.04 14.03
CA CYS A 132 11.87 -10.29 13.56
C CYS A 132 11.27 -10.11 12.16
N PRO A 133 11.67 -10.92 11.17
CA PRO A 133 11.26 -10.73 9.77
C PRO A 133 9.75 -10.86 9.56
N GLU A 134 9.06 -11.68 10.35
CA GLU A 134 7.61 -11.85 10.29
C GLU A 134 6.83 -10.59 10.69
N TYR A 135 7.43 -9.71 11.50
CA TYR A 135 6.81 -8.49 12.01
C TYR A 135 7.43 -7.21 11.42
N ALA A 136 8.49 -7.35 10.61
CA ALA A 136 9.17 -6.22 9.97
C ALA A 136 8.37 -5.60 8.82
N THR A 137 7.32 -6.29 8.34
CA THR A 137 6.43 -5.81 7.29
C THR A 137 4.99 -5.78 7.80
N GLN A 138 4.32 -4.64 7.62
CA GLN A 138 2.90 -4.50 7.91
C GLN A 138 2.13 -4.18 6.64
N GLN A 139 1.05 -4.92 6.40
CA GLN A 139 0.06 -4.56 5.39
C GLN A 139 -0.98 -3.64 6.02
N LEU A 140 -1.12 -2.45 5.48
CA LEU A 140 -2.12 -1.46 5.89
C LEU A 140 -3.15 -1.28 4.79
N ASN A 141 -4.32 -0.74 5.10
CA ASN A 141 -5.19 -0.25 4.02
C ASN A 141 -4.47 0.92 3.32
N TYR A 142 -4.71 1.09 2.03
CA TYR A 142 -4.03 2.12 1.25
C TYR A 142 -4.35 3.54 1.73
N LYS A 143 -5.52 3.74 2.33
CA LYS A 143 -5.97 5.00 2.95
C LYS A 143 -5.31 5.29 4.29
N ASP A 144 -4.83 4.28 4.99
CA ASP A 144 -4.18 4.49 6.28
C ASP A 144 -2.90 5.28 6.05
N LYS A 145 -2.69 6.33 6.85
CA LYS A 145 -1.45 7.10 6.78
C LYS A 145 -0.29 6.14 6.94
N LYS A 146 0.55 6.04 5.92
CA LYS A 146 1.90 5.50 6.09
C LYS A 146 2.53 6.29 7.22
N ALA A 147 2.97 5.60 8.27
CA ALA A 147 3.90 6.22 9.20
C ALA A 147 5.05 6.77 8.36
N GLU A 148 5.47 8.01 8.62
CA GLU A 148 6.66 8.55 7.97
C GLU A 148 7.76 7.49 8.10
N ILE A 149 8.37 7.14 6.98
CA ILE A 149 9.42 6.13 6.91
C ILE A 149 10.56 6.71 7.75
N SER A 150 10.56 6.43 9.05
CA SER A 150 11.73 6.60 9.87
C SER A 150 12.78 5.77 9.16
N THR A 151 13.86 6.40 8.73
CA THR A 151 15.07 5.75 8.22
C THR A 151 15.74 4.99 9.36
N ALA A 152 15.01 4.05 9.96
CA ALA A 152 15.56 3.08 10.88
C ALA A 152 16.63 2.32 10.10
N GLY A 153 17.84 2.28 10.65
CA GLY A 153 18.98 1.65 10.00
C GLY A 153 18.60 0.23 9.57
N VAL A 154 18.57 0.01 8.25
CA VAL A 154 18.34 -1.32 7.70
C VAL A 154 19.51 -2.19 8.15
N ALA A 155 19.24 -3.30 8.82
CA ALA A 155 20.28 -4.25 9.21
C ALA A 155 21.08 -4.65 7.96
N ASN A 156 22.40 -4.50 7.98
CA ASN A 156 23.28 -4.81 6.83
C ASN A 156 23.34 -6.30 6.49
N ASN A 157 22.69 -7.17 7.27
CA ASN A 157 22.65 -8.59 6.99
C ASN A 157 21.68 -8.87 5.83
N PRO A 158 22.11 -9.62 4.80
CA PRO A 158 21.23 -9.97 3.70
C PRO A 158 20.08 -10.81 4.22
N ARG A 159 18.85 -10.32 4.06
CA ARG A 159 17.59 -11.02 4.35
C ARG A 159 16.93 -11.49 3.05
N PRO A 160 16.24 -12.64 3.04
CA PRO A 160 15.63 -13.17 1.83
C PRO A 160 14.49 -12.28 1.35
N PHE A 161 14.26 -12.27 0.03
CA PHE A 161 13.11 -11.60 -0.56
C PHE A 161 11.81 -12.38 -0.34
N TRP A 162 11.90 -13.71 -0.33
CA TRP A 162 10.75 -14.59 -0.12
C TRP A 162 10.81 -15.27 1.24
N LEU A 163 9.85 -14.96 2.10
CA LEU A 163 9.64 -15.60 3.40
C LEU A 163 8.50 -16.62 3.31
N LEU A 164 8.64 -17.75 3.98
CA LEU A 164 7.60 -18.76 4.10
C LEU A 164 6.64 -18.37 5.24
N ASP A 165 5.33 -18.51 5.01
CA ASP A 165 4.31 -18.26 6.04
C ASP A 165 4.51 -19.13 7.29
N ALA A 166 4.96 -20.37 7.09
CA ALA A 166 5.33 -21.29 8.16
C ALA A 166 6.73 -21.88 7.90
N PRO A 167 7.66 -21.80 8.87
CA PRO A 167 8.98 -22.41 8.73
C PRO A 167 8.89 -23.93 8.57
N ILE A 168 9.67 -24.49 7.64
CA ILE A 168 9.70 -25.92 7.35
C ILE A 168 10.81 -26.58 8.15
N GLN A 169 10.49 -27.57 8.99
CA GLN A 169 11.50 -28.28 9.77
C GLN A 169 12.46 -29.07 8.86
N LEU A 170 13.76 -28.89 9.10
CA LEU A 170 14.84 -29.59 8.42
C LEU A 170 15.24 -30.85 9.17
N THR A 171 15.68 -31.87 8.42
CA THR A 171 16.16 -33.12 9.01
C THR A 171 17.68 -33.08 9.15
N LEU A 172 18.18 -33.43 10.33
CA LEU A 172 19.60 -33.66 10.56
C LEU A 172 19.88 -35.15 10.39
N ARG A 173 20.67 -35.52 9.38
CA ARG A 173 21.15 -36.90 9.19
C ARG A 173 22.68 -36.92 9.32
N GLY A 174 23.17 -37.42 10.45
CA GLY A 174 24.58 -37.31 10.81
C GLY A 174 24.97 -35.84 11.03
N SER A 175 25.99 -35.36 10.32
CA SER A 175 26.47 -33.97 10.39
C SER A 175 25.91 -33.04 9.30
N LYS A 176 25.00 -33.54 8.43
CA LYS A 176 24.46 -32.77 7.30
C LYS A 176 22.98 -32.44 7.50
N LEU A 177 22.62 -31.21 7.15
CA LEU A 177 21.24 -30.72 7.14
C LEU A 177 20.58 -31.07 5.80
N TYR A 178 19.32 -31.48 5.85
CA TYR A 178 18.54 -31.86 4.68
C TYR A 178 17.20 -31.14 4.65
N HIS A 179 16.90 -30.54 3.51
CA HIS A 179 15.54 -30.12 3.14
C HIS A 179 14.96 -31.14 2.15
N ARG A 180 15.24 -30.96 0.86
CA ARG A 180 15.09 -31.97 -0.20
C ARG A 180 16.42 -32.66 -0.51
N GLU A 181 17.49 -31.88 -0.41
CA GLU A 181 18.86 -32.31 -0.60
C GLU A 181 19.72 -31.85 0.58
N ALA A 182 20.98 -32.30 0.60
CA ALA A 182 21.95 -31.84 1.58
C ALA A 182 22.24 -30.35 1.37
N ILE A 183 22.14 -29.56 2.44
CA ILE A 183 22.45 -28.13 2.44
C ILE A 183 23.69 -27.86 3.27
N THR A 184 24.46 -26.86 2.87
CA THR A 184 25.69 -26.41 3.54
C THR A 184 25.53 -24.98 4.02
N LEU A 185 25.82 -24.72 5.30
CA LEU A 185 25.84 -23.37 5.84
C LEU A 185 27.01 -22.58 5.23
N ILE A 186 26.73 -21.35 4.76
CA ILE A 186 27.70 -20.46 4.09
C ILE A 186 28.03 -19.26 4.98
N SER A 187 27.04 -18.73 5.71
CA SER A 187 27.17 -17.50 6.50
C SER A 187 26.22 -17.51 7.70
N GLY A 188 26.55 -16.73 8.73
CA GLY A 188 25.80 -16.59 9.98
C GLY A 188 26.68 -16.83 11.22
N PRO A 189 26.10 -16.72 12.43
CA PRO A 189 24.68 -16.48 12.69
C PRO A 189 24.28 -14.99 12.71
N GLU A 190 23.13 -14.65 12.13
CA GLU A 190 22.33 -13.49 12.53
C GLU A 190 21.46 -13.90 13.71
N ARG A 191 21.66 -13.30 14.87
CA ARG A 191 20.87 -13.59 16.08
C ARG A 191 19.67 -12.69 16.15
N ILE A 192 18.49 -13.30 16.18
CA ILE A 192 17.21 -12.60 16.39
C ILE A 192 16.66 -13.04 17.74
N GLU A 193 16.53 -12.07 18.63
CA GLU A 193 16.02 -12.23 19.98
C GLU A 193 14.95 -11.15 20.21
N THR A 194 13.71 -11.57 20.48
CA THR A 194 12.64 -10.64 20.86
C THR A 194 12.59 -10.47 22.37
N TYR A 195 12.06 -9.33 22.83
CA TYR A 195 12.00 -9.02 24.25
C TYR A 195 11.02 -9.95 24.99
N TRP A 196 11.38 -10.35 26.21
CA TRP A 196 10.58 -11.26 27.05
C TRP A 196 9.17 -10.76 27.38
N TRP A 197 8.91 -9.45 27.31
CA TRP A 197 7.57 -8.86 27.52
C TRP A 197 6.68 -8.83 26.26
N SER A 198 7.20 -9.22 25.09
CA SER A 198 6.46 -9.14 23.81
C SER A 198 5.41 -10.25 23.62
N GLY A 199 5.30 -11.20 24.57
CA GLY A 199 4.38 -12.34 24.48
C GLY A 199 4.77 -13.43 23.46
N GLN A 200 5.78 -13.15 22.61
CA GLN A 200 6.36 -14.08 21.66
C GLN A 200 7.88 -14.13 21.85
N ASP A 201 8.32 -15.03 22.71
CA ASP A 201 9.74 -15.26 23.02
C ASP A 201 10.42 -15.99 21.84
N ILE A 202 11.01 -15.23 20.92
CA ILE A 202 11.71 -15.72 19.74
C ILE A 202 13.20 -15.65 20.00
N LEU A 203 13.85 -16.81 20.08
CA LEU A 203 15.30 -16.95 20.20
C LEU A 203 15.83 -17.83 19.06
N ARG A 204 16.25 -17.20 17.95
CA ARG A 204 16.66 -17.89 16.73
C ARG A 204 18.02 -17.39 16.25
N ASP A 205 18.89 -18.34 15.90
CA ASP A 205 20.13 -18.04 15.18
C ASP A 205 19.90 -18.38 13.69
N TYR A 206 19.86 -17.36 12.84
CA TYR A 206 19.67 -17.46 11.39
C TYR A 206 21.00 -17.61 10.65
N TYR A 207 21.00 -18.42 9.60
CA TYR A 207 22.13 -18.72 8.75
C TYR A 207 21.69 -18.70 7.28
N ILE A 208 22.63 -18.37 6.41
CA ILE A 208 22.47 -18.57 4.97
C ILE A 208 23.05 -19.94 4.63
N ALA A 209 22.25 -20.80 4.03
CA ALA A 209 22.68 -22.10 3.51
C ALA A 209 22.65 -22.12 1.98
N ARG A 210 23.41 -23.03 1.37
CA ARG A 210 23.33 -23.38 -0.05
C ARG A 210 22.83 -24.80 -0.20
N ASP A 211 21.97 -25.06 -1.16
CA ASP A 211 21.74 -26.42 -1.64
C ASP A 211 22.80 -26.83 -2.69
N ARG A 212 22.68 -28.03 -3.27
CA ARG A 212 23.62 -28.49 -4.31
C ARG A 212 23.41 -27.79 -5.65
N ASN A 213 22.22 -27.26 -5.89
CA ASN A 213 21.86 -26.57 -7.12
C ASN A 213 22.31 -25.10 -7.13
N GLY A 214 22.83 -24.60 -6.01
CA GLY A 214 23.38 -23.25 -5.86
C GLY A 214 22.40 -22.26 -5.23
N SER A 215 21.15 -22.66 -4.99
CA SER A 215 20.12 -21.82 -4.39
C SER A 215 20.47 -21.47 -2.94
N ARG A 216 20.28 -20.20 -2.60
CA ARG A 216 20.54 -19.68 -1.25
C ARG A 216 19.27 -19.72 -0.41
N LEU A 217 19.38 -20.37 0.73
CA LEU A 217 18.31 -20.64 1.68
C LEU A 217 18.56 -19.87 2.97
N TRP A 218 17.50 -19.38 3.58
CA TRP A 218 17.55 -18.77 4.90
C TRP A 218 17.01 -19.75 5.94
N VAL A 219 17.90 -20.27 6.77
CA VAL A 219 17.60 -21.31 7.75
C VAL A 219 17.90 -20.81 9.14
N PHE A 220 17.13 -21.24 10.15
CA PHE A 220 17.43 -20.91 11.53
C PHE A 220 17.51 -22.14 12.40
N ARG A 221 18.21 -21.99 13.51
CA ARG A 221 18.22 -22.93 14.61
C ARG A 221 17.55 -22.29 15.82
N GLU A 222 16.59 -22.98 16.40
CA GLU A 222 16.01 -22.56 17.68
C GLU A 222 17.05 -22.69 18.80
N ARG A 223 17.12 -21.70 19.69
CA ARG A 223 18.02 -21.77 20.86
C ARG A 223 17.36 -22.43 22.07
N ARG A 224 16.02 -22.42 22.12
CA ARG A 224 15.20 -23.02 23.16
C ARG A 224 14.67 -24.40 22.73
N GLY A 225 14.39 -25.27 23.69
CA GLY A 225 13.81 -26.59 23.43
C GLY A 225 14.76 -27.56 22.71
N LYS A 226 14.24 -28.29 21.72
CA LYS A 226 14.97 -29.35 20.98
C LYS A 226 16.04 -28.82 20.02
N ARG A 227 16.15 -27.49 19.85
CA ARG A 227 17.11 -26.80 18.98
C ARG A 227 17.08 -27.31 17.53
N ASN A 228 15.86 -27.48 17.03
CA ASN A 228 15.59 -27.94 15.68
C ASN A 228 16.03 -26.89 14.66
N TRP A 229 16.25 -27.36 13.44
CA TRP A 229 16.56 -26.53 12.29
C TRP A 229 15.32 -26.33 11.44
N PHE A 230 15.16 -25.13 10.91
CA PHE A 230 14.04 -24.78 10.06
C PHE A 230 14.51 -23.97 8.86
N LEU A 231 13.83 -24.14 7.73
CA LEU A 231 13.91 -23.29 6.56
C LEU A 231 12.81 -22.23 6.65
N HIS A 232 13.19 -20.97 6.46
CA HIS A 232 12.27 -19.85 6.59
C HIS A 232 12.16 -18.99 5.33
N GLY A 233 13.15 -19.00 4.43
CA GLY A 233 13.07 -18.20 3.21
C GLY A 233 14.07 -18.56 2.12
N TYR A 234 13.91 -17.91 0.97
CA TYR A 234 14.72 -18.08 -0.23
C TYR A 234 15.24 -16.72 -0.72
N PHE A 235 16.49 -16.68 -1.17
CA PHE A 235 17.15 -15.46 -1.67
C PHE A 235 17.03 -15.26 -3.19
N SER A 236 16.41 -16.20 -3.92
CA SER A 236 16.52 -16.47 -5.37
C SER A 236 17.78 -17.21 -5.81
#